data_AF-A0A948BGL1-F1
#
_entry.id   AF-A0A948BGL1-F1
#
_cell.length_a   1.000
_cell.length_b   1.000
_cell.length_c   1.000
_cell.angle_alpha   90.00
_cell.angle_beta   90.00
_cell.angle_gamma   90.00
#
_symmetry.space_group_name_H-M   'P 1'
#
loop_
_entity.id
_entity.type
_entity.pdbx_description
1 polymer ?
#
loop_
_entity_poly.entity_id
_entity_poly.type
_entity_poly.pdbx_seq_one_letter_code
_entity_poly.pdbx_strand_id
1 'polypeptide(L)'
;MVIDLEKCIGCHACAVACKAEWDVPADQGRNWLKRLGPSNTPHGLASTYYPGLCNHCDQPACVEVCPADPVTRIFKDSVSGTQKSMEVAATWKDPFDGTVQIDKDRCLGCGACAEACPYQARYVNPDLGEDGKADKCTFCVERLAAGLEPACVQTCLAEARIFGDLNDPKSAVAKYVKNGAIKMESAAVKIGPNVRYFGNKRDIHLLQESSTPQVMPEASLRRVLLARISRPLINKTKKMSIFDLA
;
A
#
# COMPACT_ATOMS: atom_id res chain seq x y z
N MET A 1 4.48 -9.25 -4.47
CA MET A 1 5.36 -9.40 -3.29
C MET A 1 4.93 -10.62 -2.49
N VAL A 2 5.87 -11.44 -2.05
CA VAL A 2 5.67 -12.52 -1.07
C VAL A 2 6.56 -12.25 0.14
N ILE A 3 6.08 -12.55 1.34
CA ILE A 3 6.84 -12.46 2.58
C ILE A 3 6.91 -13.85 3.22
N ASP A 4 8.12 -14.39 3.31
CA ASP A 4 8.43 -15.69 3.93
C ASP A 4 8.65 -15.50 5.44
N LEU A 5 7.70 -15.99 6.23
CA LEU A 5 7.70 -15.90 7.68
C LEU A 5 8.72 -16.85 8.34
N GLU A 6 9.14 -17.92 7.65
CA GLU A 6 10.16 -18.82 8.17
C GLU A 6 11.55 -18.19 8.13
N LYS A 7 11.75 -17.28 7.17
CA LYS A 7 12.98 -16.49 7.03
C LYS A 7 12.96 -15.20 7.84
N CYS A 8 11.79 -14.64 8.12
CA CYS A 8 11.71 -13.35 8.77
C CYS A 8 12.16 -13.42 10.24
N ILE A 9 13.28 -12.78 10.56
CA ILE A 9 13.82 -12.71 11.93
C ILE A 9 13.36 -11.49 12.74
N GLY A 10 12.53 -10.63 12.16
CA GLY A 10 12.00 -9.47 12.87
C GLY A 10 12.98 -8.32 13.10
N CYS A 11 14.02 -8.16 12.27
CA CYS A 11 15.10 -7.19 12.52
C CYS A 11 14.78 -5.71 12.21
N HIS A 12 13.57 -5.41 11.70
CA HIS A 12 13.12 -4.05 11.32
C HIS A 12 13.93 -3.33 10.21
N ALA A 13 14.97 -3.94 9.63
CA ALA A 13 15.78 -3.32 8.55
C ALA A 13 14.91 -2.85 7.37
N CYS A 14 13.94 -3.66 6.96
CA CYS A 14 13.00 -3.33 5.90
C CYS A 14 12.15 -2.06 6.17
N ALA A 15 11.83 -1.77 7.43
CA ALA A 15 11.10 -0.56 7.82
C ALA A 15 12.01 0.65 7.81
N VAL A 16 13.21 0.53 8.39
CA VAL A 16 14.21 1.61 8.43
C VAL A 16 14.65 2.01 7.02
N ALA A 17 14.99 1.04 6.16
CA ALA A 17 15.40 1.32 4.79
C ALA A 17 14.29 2.01 3.99
N CYS A 18 13.03 1.60 4.17
CA CYS A 18 11.91 2.24 3.50
C CYS A 18 11.68 3.68 3.98
N LYS A 19 11.95 3.98 5.25
CA LYS A 19 11.90 5.36 5.74
C LYS A 19 13.01 6.21 5.15
N ALA A 20 14.24 5.71 5.19
CA ALA A 20 15.42 6.42 4.70
C ALA A 20 15.36 6.67 3.18
N GLU A 21 14.85 5.71 2.40
CA GLU A 21 14.72 5.85 0.95
C GLU A 21 13.71 6.92 0.52
N TRP A 22 12.67 7.14 1.32
CA TRP A 22 11.49 7.91 0.92
C TRP A 22 11.15 9.07 1.85
N ASP A 23 12.07 9.46 2.73
CA ASP A 23 11.91 10.52 3.72
C ASP A 23 10.58 10.42 4.48
N VAL A 24 10.23 9.19 4.91
CA VAL A 24 9.00 8.94 5.66
C VAL A 24 9.14 9.50 7.08
N PRO A 25 8.15 10.25 7.60
CA PRO A 25 8.20 10.83 8.94
C PRO A 25 8.52 9.80 10.03
N ALA A 26 9.18 10.26 11.09
CA ALA A 26 9.70 9.40 12.15
C ALA A 26 8.59 8.60 12.90
N ASP A 27 7.39 9.16 13.00
CA ASP A 27 6.21 8.57 13.64
C ASP A 27 5.33 7.75 12.67
N GLN A 28 5.58 7.83 11.35
CA GLN A 28 4.77 7.17 10.32
C GLN A 28 5.50 6.00 9.66
N GLY A 29 4.84 5.20 8.82
CA GLY A 29 5.48 4.06 8.16
C GLY A 29 4.79 3.64 6.87
N ARG A 30 5.58 3.39 5.82
CA ARG A 30 5.09 2.75 4.57
C ARG A 30 5.05 1.22 4.69
N ASN A 31 5.80 0.65 5.62
CA ASN A 31 5.73 -0.74 6.04
C ASN A 31 5.98 -0.82 7.56
N TRP A 32 5.63 -1.94 8.18
CA TRP A 32 5.79 -2.18 9.61
C TRP A 32 6.24 -3.62 9.88
N LEU A 33 6.61 -3.87 11.13
CA LEU A 33 6.89 -5.21 11.63
C LEU A 33 6.31 -5.34 13.04
N LYS A 34 5.38 -6.29 13.23
CA LYS A 34 4.76 -6.60 14.53
C LYS A 34 5.23 -7.98 14.99
N ARG A 35 5.60 -8.14 16.26
CA ARG A 35 5.82 -9.46 16.85
C ARG A 35 4.46 -10.09 17.17
N LEU A 36 4.29 -11.36 16.83
CA LEU A 36 3.08 -12.13 17.11
C LEU A 36 3.39 -13.31 18.04
N GLY A 37 2.45 -13.61 18.93
CA GLY A 37 2.59 -14.66 19.93
C GLY A 37 3.61 -14.31 21.03
N PRO A 38 4.05 -15.31 21.83
CA PRO A 38 3.73 -16.73 21.67
C PRO A 38 2.25 -17.05 21.91
N SER A 39 1.68 -17.92 21.08
CA SER A 39 0.28 -18.36 21.20
C SER A 39 0.13 -19.83 20.80
N ASN A 40 -0.77 -20.56 21.48
CA ASN A 40 -1.15 -21.91 21.08
C ASN A 40 -2.05 -21.86 19.84
N THR A 41 -1.71 -22.65 18.83
CA THR A 41 -2.50 -22.86 17.62
C THR A 41 -2.91 -24.33 17.53
N PRO A 42 -3.88 -24.71 16.66
CA PRO A 42 -4.15 -26.12 16.36
C PRO A 42 -2.95 -26.90 15.81
N HIS A 43 -1.87 -26.21 15.44
CA HIS A 43 -0.63 -26.79 14.90
C HIS A 43 0.56 -26.67 15.87
N GLY A 44 0.30 -26.35 17.14
CA GLY A 44 1.31 -26.20 18.20
C GLY A 44 1.60 -24.76 18.59
N LEU A 45 2.59 -24.56 19.46
CA LEU A 45 3.04 -23.25 19.91
C LEU A 45 3.67 -22.47 18.75
N ALA A 46 3.12 -21.30 18.44
CA ALA A 46 3.56 -20.40 17.37
C ALA A 46 4.12 -19.09 17.95
N SER A 47 5.18 -18.57 17.33
CA SER A 47 5.67 -17.21 17.54
C SER A 47 6.39 -16.78 16.28
N THR A 48 5.94 -15.66 15.71
CA THR A 48 6.41 -15.18 14.41
C THR A 48 6.38 -13.66 14.37
N TYR A 49 6.65 -13.10 13.19
CA TYR A 49 6.52 -11.67 12.93
C TYR A 49 5.51 -11.42 11.81
N TYR A 50 4.89 -10.25 11.83
CA TYR A 50 4.05 -9.74 10.78
C TYR A 50 4.69 -8.51 10.14
N PRO A 51 5.47 -8.68 9.07
CA PRO A 51 5.95 -7.58 8.26
C PRO A 51 4.83 -7.15 7.29
N GLY A 52 4.11 -6.07 7.59
CA GLY A 52 3.01 -5.58 6.76
C GLY A 52 3.37 -4.32 5.97
N LEU A 53 2.58 -4.04 4.93
CA LEU A 53 2.68 -2.86 4.06
C LEU A 53 1.38 -2.71 3.23
N CYS A 54 1.31 -1.72 2.34
CA CYS A 54 0.22 -1.64 1.38
C CYS A 54 0.18 -2.90 0.50
N ASN A 55 -1.00 -3.48 0.36
CA ASN A 55 -1.19 -4.72 -0.39
C ASN A 55 -1.30 -4.50 -1.91
N HIS A 56 -1.41 -3.26 -2.40
CA HIS A 56 -1.67 -2.94 -3.81
C HIS A 56 -2.83 -3.79 -4.37
N CYS A 57 -3.99 -3.75 -3.69
CA CYS A 57 -5.10 -4.69 -3.87
C CYS A 57 -5.70 -4.73 -5.29
N ASP A 58 -6.37 -5.83 -5.61
CA ASP A 58 -7.08 -6.03 -6.86
C ASP A 58 -8.26 -5.08 -7.03
N GLN A 59 -9.04 -4.93 -5.97
CA GLN A 59 -10.19 -4.02 -5.85
C GLN A 59 -9.92 -3.01 -4.71
N PRO A 60 -9.10 -1.97 -4.96
CA PRO A 60 -8.62 -1.11 -3.89
C PRO A 60 -9.71 -0.13 -3.41
N ALA A 61 -10.39 -0.44 -2.31
CA ALA A 61 -11.39 0.43 -1.68
C ALA A 61 -10.92 1.90 -1.48
N CYS A 62 -9.62 2.08 -1.20
CA CYS A 62 -9.00 3.38 -1.08
C CYS A 62 -9.02 4.25 -2.35
N VAL A 63 -9.18 3.66 -3.55
CA VAL A 63 -9.32 4.37 -4.83
C VAL A 63 -10.74 4.88 -5.02
N GLU A 64 -11.74 4.05 -4.72
CA GLU A 64 -13.17 4.35 -4.91
C GLU A 64 -13.64 5.55 -4.09
N VAL A 65 -13.10 5.72 -2.89
CA VAL A 65 -13.47 6.80 -1.96
C VAL A 65 -12.77 8.14 -2.24
N CYS A 66 -11.91 8.23 -3.26
CA CYS A 66 -11.12 9.44 -3.50
C CYS A 66 -12.02 10.58 -4.04
N PRO A 67 -12.14 11.71 -3.32
CA PRO A 67 -13.03 12.80 -3.74
C PRO A 67 -12.46 13.66 -4.87
N ALA A 68 -11.17 13.57 -5.17
CA ALA A 68 -10.50 14.45 -6.13
C ALA A 68 -11.12 14.31 -7.53
N ASP A 69 -11.29 15.43 -8.21
CA ASP A 69 -11.87 15.47 -9.56
C ASP A 69 -11.09 14.55 -10.50
N PRO A 70 -11.75 13.67 -11.25
CA PRO A 70 -11.07 12.76 -12.17
C PRO A 70 -10.40 13.52 -13.30
N VAL A 71 -9.29 12.95 -13.79
CA VAL A 71 -8.63 13.39 -15.02
C VAL A 71 -8.27 12.18 -15.85
N THR A 72 -8.21 12.38 -17.16
CA THR A 72 -7.68 11.39 -18.08
C THR A 72 -6.20 11.16 -17.82
N ARG A 73 -5.81 9.91 -17.60
CA ARG A 73 -4.41 9.49 -17.50
C ARG A 73 -4.12 8.40 -18.52
N ILE A 74 -2.99 8.54 -19.22
CA ILE A 74 -2.47 7.54 -20.15
C ILE A 74 -1.46 6.66 -19.42
N PHE A 75 -1.73 5.37 -19.43
CA PHE A 75 -0.87 4.32 -18.90
C PHE A 75 -0.14 3.65 -20.06
N LYS A 76 1.11 3.28 -19.85
CA LYS A 76 1.92 2.55 -20.82
C LYS A 76 2.51 1.32 -20.13
N ASP A 77 2.21 0.16 -20.68
CA ASP A 77 2.82 -1.08 -20.24
C ASP A 77 4.33 -1.07 -20.51
N SER A 78 5.12 -1.43 -19.51
CA SER A 78 6.58 -1.41 -19.63
C SER A 78 7.12 -2.54 -20.51
N VAL A 79 6.36 -3.64 -20.65
CA VAL A 79 6.78 -4.83 -21.40
C VAL A 79 6.30 -4.78 -22.85
N SER A 80 4.99 -4.67 -23.08
CA SER A 80 4.40 -4.68 -24.42
C SER A 80 4.40 -3.32 -25.10
N GLY A 81 4.59 -2.23 -24.34
CA GLY A 81 4.44 -0.86 -24.84
C GLY A 81 2.99 -0.43 -25.09
N THR A 82 2.02 -1.31 -24.84
CA THR A 82 0.57 -1.05 -24.99
C THR A 82 0.16 0.15 -24.15
N GLN A 83 -0.69 1.01 -24.71
CA GLN A 83 -1.24 2.16 -23.99
C GLN A 83 -2.71 1.97 -23.65
N LYS A 84 -3.12 2.51 -22.51
CA LYS A 84 -4.52 2.57 -22.08
C LYS A 84 -4.80 3.93 -21.45
N SER A 85 -5.87 4.58 -21.88
CA SER A 85 -6.36 5.81 -21.26
C SER A 85 -7.52 5.49 -20.31
N MET A 86 -7.56 6.12 -19.14
CA MET A 86 -8.68 6.01 -18.20
C MET A 86 -8.81 7.25 -17.32
N GLU A 87 -10.04 7.51 -16.86
CA GLU A 87 -10.32 8.54 -15.87
C GLU A 87 -9.89 8.07 -14.48
N VAL A 88 -9.09 8.90 -13.79
CA VAL A 88 -8.59 8.59 -12.45
C VAL A 88 -8.64 9.79 -11.52
N ALA A 89 -8.99 9.56 -10.26
CA ALA A 89 -8.86 10.53 -9.19
C ALA A 89 -7.37 10.70 -8.76
N ALA A 90 -7.12 11.28 -7.58
CA ALA A 90 -5.76 11.47 -7.07
C ALA A 90 -5.09 10.17 -6.63
N THR A 91 -5.85 9.13 -6.25
CA THR A 91 -5.29 7.78 -6.05
C THR A 91 -5.93 6.83 -7.06
N TRP A 92 -5.12 5.93 -7.61
CA TRP A 92 -5.49 5.13 -8.76
C TRP A 92 -4.75 3.80 -8.75
N LYS A 93 -5.20 2.86 -9.58
CA LYS A 93 -4.53 1.59 -9.82
C LYS A 93 -4.04 1.53 -11.26
N ASP A 94 -2.77 1.19 -11.45
CA ASP A 94 -2.21 0.93 -12.76
C ASP A 94 -2.88 -0.31 -13.38
N PRO A 95 -3.39 -0.24 -14.62
CA PRO A 95 -4.06 -1.35 -15.26
C PRO A 95 -3.11 -2.46 -15.73
N PHE A 96 -1.80 -2.22 -15.81
CA PHE A 96 -0.81 -3.15 -16.33
C PHE A 96 -0.02 -3.80 -15.19
N ASP A 97 0.65 -3.00 -14.36
CA ASP A 97 1.49 -3.53 -13.27
C ASP A 97 0.71 -3.79 -11.97
N GLY A 98 -0.55 -3.36 -11.92
CA GLY A 98 -1.45 -3.56 -10.79
C GLY A 98 -1.13 -2.72 -9.55
N THR A 99 -0.15 -1.82 -9.61
CA THR A 99 0.23 -0.99 -8.47
C THR A 99 -0.83 0.08 -8.19
N VAL A 100 -1.18 0.26 -6.92
CA VAL A 100 -2.02 1.38 -6.48
C VAL A 100 -1.11 2.56 -6.14
N GLN A 101 -1.35 3.75 -6.69
CA GLN A 101 -0.52 4.94 -6.53
C GLN A 101 -1.32 6.17 -6.08
N ILE A 102 -0.60 7.24 -5.70
CA ILE A 102 -1.16 8.53 -5.29
C ILE A 102 -0.41 9.63 -6.02
N ASP A 103 -1.15 10.42 -6.78
CA ASP A 103 -0.75 11.73 -7.26
C ASP A 103 -0.81 12.73 -6.10
N LYS A 104 0.37 13.17 -5.64
CA LYS A 104 0.50 14.04 -4.47
C LYS A 104 0.01 15.45 -4.76
N ASP A 105 0.15 15.94 -5.98
CA ASP A 105 -0.26 17.29 -6.37
C ASP A 105 -1.78 17.42 -6.41
N ARG A 106 -2.47 16.33 -6.79
CA ARG A 106 -3.94 16.28 -6.82
C ARG A 106 -4.57 15.81 -5.50
N CYS A 107 -3.77 15.27 -4.57
CA CYS A 107 -4.28 14.79 -3.30
C CYS A 107 -4.77 15.96 -2.41
N LEU A 108 -6.00 15.83 -1.90
CA LEU A 108 -6.67 16.86 -1.10
C LEU A 108 -6.37 16.77 0.41
N GLY A 109 -5.50 15.87 0.85
CA GLY A 109 -5.20 15.67 2.29
C GLY A 109 -6.35 15.10 3.13
N CYS A 110 -7.53 14.86 2.55
CA CYS A 110 -8.73 14.56 3.32
C CYS A 110 -8.70 13.27 4.18
N GLY A 111 -7.83 12.29 3.88
CA GLY A 111 -7.71 11.05 4.65
C GLY A 111 -8.78 9.97 4.40
N ALA A 112 -9.78 10.20 3.54
CA ALA A 112 -10.82 9.20 3.24
C ALA A 112 -10.23 7.85 2.77
N CYS A 113 -9.18 7.88 1.95
CA CYS A 113 -8.50 6.68 1.49
C CYS A 113 -7.75 5.92 2.60
N ALA A 114 -7.37 6.61 3.69
CA ALA A 114 -6.76 5.98 4.86
C ALA A 114 -7.83 5.28 5.71
N GLU A 115 -8.97 5.94 5.93
CA GLU A 115 -10.14 5.36 6.63
C GLU A 115 -10.63 4.09 5.92
N ALA A 116 -10.77 4.11 4.59
CA ALA A 116 -11.26 2.97 3.81
C ALA A 116 -10.27 1.79 3.68
N CYS A 117 -9.04 1.89 4.18
CA CYS A 117 -8.05 0.83 4.02
C CYS A 117 -8.20 -0.22 5.14
N PRO A 118 -8.66 -1.46 4.85
CA PRO A 118 -8.84 -2.49 5.88
C PRO A 118 -7.52 -2.93 6.54
N TYR A 119 -6.39 -2.64 5.89
CA TYR A 119 -5.05 -2.99 6.38
C TYR A 119 -4.34 -1.83 7.08
N GLN A 120 -4.99 -0.66 7.23
CA GLN A 120 -4.41 0.55 7.83
C GLN A 120 -3.05 0.93 7.22
N ALA A 121 -2.89 0.70 5.91
CA ALA A 121 -1.61 0.84 5.21
C ALA A 121 -1.41 2.24 4.59
N ARG A 122 -2.20 3.21 5.03
CA ARG A 122 -2.26 4.59 4.53
C ARG A 122 -2.37 5.53 5.72
N TYR A 123 -1.74 6.70 5.60
CA TYR A 123 -1.82 7.79 6.56
C TYR A 123 -1.84 9.12 5.80
N VAL A 124 -2.11 10.24 6.49
CA VAL A 124 -1.92 11.58 5.93
C VAL A 124 -0.61 12.11 6.46
N ASN A 125 0.36 12.37 5.57
CA ASN A 125 1.63 12.95 5.93
C ASN A 125 1.48 14.49 6.00
N PRO A 126 1.61 15.11 7.19
CA PRO A 126 1.49 16.55 7.35
C PRO A 126 2.67 17.33 6.74
N ASP A 127 3.82 16.68 6.52
CA ASP A 127 5.01 17.32 5.95
C ASP A 127 4.90 17.51 4.42
N LEU A 128 3.88 16.90 3.80
CA LEU A 128 3.63 17.02 2.37
C LEU A 128 2.60 18.12 2.08
N GLY A 129 3.08 19.36 1.99
CA GLY A 129 2.26 20.54 1.66
C GLY A 129 1.29 20.96 2.78
N GLU A 130 0.66 22.12 2.62
CA GLU A 130 -0.12 22.78 3.68
C GLU A 130 -1.26 21.92 4.26
N ASP A 131 -1.99 21.19 3.40
CA ASP A 131 -3.12 20.36 3.82
C ASP A 131 -2.71 18.92 4.22
N GLY A 132 -1.42 18.60 4.15
CA GLY A 132 -0.88 17.24 4.19
C GLY A 132 -1.32 16.39 2.98
N LYS A 133 -0.56 15.36 2.62
CA LYS A 133 -0.94 14.40 1.55
C LYS A 133 -1.01 12.98 2.07
N ALA A 134 -1.99 12.22 1.57
CA ALA A 134 -2.08 10.80 1.85
C ALA A 134 -0.81 10.08 1.36
N ASP A 135 -0.23 9.20 2.18
CA ASP A 135 0.98 8.44 1.87
C ASP A 135 0.85 6.95 2.24
N LYS A 136 1.66 6.12 1.58
CA LYS A 136 1.69 4.65 1.70
C LYS A 136 2.89 4.06 0.97
N CYS A 137 3.10 2.75 1.09
CA CYS A 137 4.01 2.04 0.20
C CYS A 137 3.63 2.25 -1.28
N THR A 138 4.64 2.48 -2.12
CA THR A 138 4.52 2.65 -3.56
C THR A 138 5.00 1.42 -4.33
N PHE A 139 5.40 0.34 -3.64
CA PHE A 139 6.24 -0.73 -4.19
C PHE A 139 7.57 -0.24 -4.80
N CYS A 140 8.02 0.96 -4.43
CA CYS A 140 9.24 1.57 -4.94
C CYS A 140 9.26 1.64 -6.48
N VAL A 141 8.14 2.05 -7.10
CA VAL A 141 8.01 2.11 -8.57
C VAL A 141 9.13 2.91 -9.23
N GLU A 142 9.64 3.95 -8.58
CA GLU A 142 10.73 4.76 -9.11
C GLU A 142 12.08 4.00 -9.09
N ARG A 143 12.31 3.18 -8.06
CA ARG A 143 13.47 2.28 -8.01
C ARG A 143 13.37 1.18 -9.08
N LEU A 144 12.19 0.59 -9.22
CA LEU A 144 11.93 -0.43 -10.24
C LEU A 144 12.14 0.13 -11.65
N ALA A 145 11.70 1.36 -11.91
CA ALA A 145 11.95 2.05 -13.18
C ALA A 145 13.45 2.28 -13.45
N ALA A 146 14.27 2.41 -12.41
CA ALA A 146 15.73 2.49 -12.49
C ALA A 146 16.42 1.11 -12.52
N GLY A 147 15.67 0.00 -12.60
CA GLY A 147 16.22 -1.36 -12.59
C GLY A 147 16.71 -1.84 -11.22
N LEU A 148 16.32 -1.16 -10.14
CA LEU A 148 16.69 -1.50 -8.76
C LEU A 148 15.57 -2.27 -8.07
N GLU A 149 15.93 -3.08 -7.08
CA GLU A 149 14.95 -3.71 -6.19
C GLU A 149 14.29 -2.69 -5.24
N PRO A 150 13.07 -2.95 -4.75
CA PRO A 150 12.49 -2.18 -3.66
C PRO A 150 13.44 -2.14 -2.45
N ALA A 151 13.59 -0.98 -1.80
CA ALA A 151 14.55 -0.82 -0.69
C ALA A 151 14.34 -1.84 0.45
N CYS A 152 13.08 -2.20 0.72
CA CYS A 152 12.74 -3.18 1.74
C CYS A 152 13.12 -4.63 1.37
N VAL A 153 13.27 -4.93 0.08
CA VAL A 153 13.74 -6.22 -0.45
C VAL A 153 15.26 -6.24 -0.42
N GLN A 154 15.90 -5.22 -0.99
CA GLN A 154 17.36 -5.11 -1.07
C GLN A 154 18.04 -5.19 0.31
N THR A 155 17.47 -4.57 1.34
CA THR A 155 18.05 -4.58 2.69
C THR A 155 17.80 -5.90 3.46
N CYS A 156 16.93 -6.78 2.95
CA CYS A 156 16.47 -7.94 3.70
C CYS A 156 17.53 -9.05 3.70
N LEU A 157 18.41 -9.02 4.71
CA LEU A 157 19.50 -10.01 4.86
C LEU A 157 19.01 -11.48 4.91
N ALA A 158 17.80 -11.71 5.41
CA ALA A 158 17.22 -13.05 5.47
C ALA A 158 16.49 -13.46 4.18
N GLU A 159 16.42 -12.58 3.17
CA GLU A 159 15.70 -12.80 1.92
C GLU A 159 14.21 -13.18 2.13
N ALA A 160 13.64 -12.68 3.23
CA ALA A 160 12.26 -12.95 3.60
C ALA A 160 11.25 -12.17 2.75
N ARG A 161 11.67 -11.12 2.04
CA ARG A 161 10.80 -10.30 1.17
C ARG A 161 11.17 -10.57 -0.29
N ILE A 162 10.25 -11.13 -1.04
CA ILE A 162 10.45 -11.53 -2.44
C ILE A 162 9.54 -10.66 -3.31
N PHE A 163 10.12 -9.89 -4.23
CA PHE A 163 9.40 -9.05 -5.17
C PHE A 163 9.42 -9.65 -6.58
N GLY A 164 8.41 -9.33 -7.39
CA GLY A 164 8.29 -9.82 -8.75
C GLY A 164 6.87 -9.77 -9.29
N ASP A 165 6.76 -10.10 -10.57
CA ASP A 165 5.48 -10.17 -11.30
C ASP A 165 4.74 -11.48 -10.99
N LEU A 166 3.48 -11.36 -10.59
CA LEU A 166 2.61 -12.51 -10.32
C LEU A 166 2.05 -13.15 -11.59
N ASN A 167 2.07 -12.42 -12.71
CA ASN A 167 1.60 -12.91 -14.02
C ASN A 167 2.69 -13.71 -14.75
N ASP A 168 3.96 -13.53 -14.40
CA ASP A 168 5.05 -14.39 -14.89
C ASP A 168 5.15 -15.68 -14.05
N PRO A 169 4.78 -16.86 -14.59
CA PRO A 169 4.86 -18.12 -13.87
C PRO A 169 6.29 -18.55 -13.52
N LYS A 170 7.31 -17.95 -14.14
CA LYS A 170 8.72 -18.24 -13.86
C LYS A 170 9.28 -17.39 -12.71
N SER A 171 8.58 -16.33 -12.31
CA SER A 171 9.03 -15.40 -11.28
C SER A 171 9.19 -16.09 -9.92
N ALA A 172 10.06 -15.53 -9.07
CA ALA A 172 10.26 -16.05 -7.72
C ALA A 172 8.95 -16.03 -6.92
N VAL A 173 8.16 -14.96 -7.02
CA VAL A 173 6.87 -14.84 -6.31
C VAL A 173 5.84 -15.87 -6.77
N ALA A 174 5.80 -16.20 -8.08
CA ALA A 174 4.87 -17.20 -8.61
C ALA A 174 5.16 -18.61 -8.05
N LYS A 175 6.43 -18.95 -7.81
CA LYS A 175 6.82 -20.22 -7.16
C LYS A 175 6.28 -20.32 -5.73
N TYR A 176 6.39 -19.27 -4.94
CA TYR A 176 5.81 -19.25 -3.58
C TYR A 176 4.28 -19.34 -3.61
N VAL A 177 3.62 -18.66 -4.56
CA VAL A 177 2.17 -18.75 -4.73
C VAL A 177 1.76 -20.19 -5.03
N LYS A 178 2.45 -20.86 -5.97
CA LYS A 178 2.23 -22.28 -6.29
C LYS A 178 2.44 -23.20 -5.07
N ASN A 179 3.37 -22.84 -4.20
CA ASN A 179 3.68 -23.59 -2.98
C ASN A 179 2.80 -23.23 -1.77
N GLY A 180 1.72 -22.45 -1.97
CA GLY A 180 0.73 -22.19 -0.93
C GLY A 180 0.90 -20.88 -0.18
N ALA A 181 1.59 -19.88 -0.74
CA ALA A 181 1.57 -18.53 -0.17
C ALA A 181 0.14 -17.97 -0.17
N ILE A 182 -0.31 -17.50 1.00
CA ILE A 182 -1.69 -17.09 1.25
C ILE A 182 -1.90 -15.58 1.12
N LYS A 183 -3.13 -15.18 0.81
CA LYS A 183 -3.61 -13.80 0.92
C LYS A 183 -4.21 -13.57 2.32
N MET A 184 -4.04 -12.36 2.85
CA MET A 184 -4.68 -11.94 4.10
C MET A 184 -6.09 -11.43 3.82
N GLU A 185 -7.03 -12.34 3.58
CA GLU A 185 -8.42 -12.03 3.28
C GLU A 185 -9.38 -12.78 4.21
N SER A 186 -10.51 -12.15 4.51
CA SER A 186 -11.65 -12.77 5.19
C SER A 186 -12.86 -12.82 4.24
N ALA A 187 -13.95 -13.44 4.67
CA ALA A 187 -15.20 -13.43 3.90
C ALA A 187 -15.72 -12.00 3.65
N ALA A 188 -15.57 -11.10 4.63
CA ALA A 188 -15.97 -9.71 4.53
C ALA A 188 -14.96 -8.84 3.77
N VAL A 189 -13.67 -9.18 3.83
CA VAL A 189 -12.57 -8.41 3.21
C VAL A 189 -11.97 -9.24 2.08
N LYS A 190 -12.68 -9.25 0.94
CA LYS A 190 -12.32 -10.02 -0.27
C LYS A 190 -11.98 -9.11 -1.44
N ILE A 191 -10.95 -8.28 -1.26
CA ILE A 191 -10.54 -7.23 -2.21
C ILE A 191 -9.24 -7.55 -2.97
N GLY A 192 -8.73 -8.77 -2.83
CA GLY A 192 -7.57 -9.32 -3.52
C GLY A 192 -6.25 -8.62 -3.17
N PRO A 193 -5.73 -8.69 -1.94
CA PRO A 193 -4.40 -8.19 -1.62
C PRO A 193 -3.33 -8.93 -2.43
N ASN A 194 -2.35 -8.20 -2.95
CA ASN A 194 -1.27 -8.74 -3.80
C ASN A 194 0.03 -9.03 -3.04
N VAL A 195 0.15 -8.61 -1.78
CA VAL A 195 1.15 -9.14 -0.85
C VAL A 195 0.63 -10.45 -0.28
N ARG A 196 1.45 -11.49 -0.35
CA ARG A 196 1.14 -12.82 0.18
C ARG A 196 2.15 -13.25 1.23
N TYR A 197 1.75 -14.17 2.10
CA TYR A 197 2.60 -14.70 3.17
C TYR A 197 2.82 -16.19 2.98
N PHE A 198 4.05 -16.64 3.20
CA PHE A 198 4.45 -18.03 3.13
C PHE A 198 5.08 -18.45 4.45
N GLY A 199 4.87 -19.70 4.86
CA GLY A 199 5.54 -20.29 6.02
C GLY A 199 4.77 -21.47 6.60
N ASN A 200 5.27 -22.01 7.71
CA ASN A 200 4.68 -23.16 8.39
C ASN A 200 3.24 -22.89 8.86
N LYS A 201 2.48 -23.98 9.06
CA LYS A 201 1.04 -23.92 9.37
C LYS A 201 0.72 -23.17 10.66
N ARG A 202 1.56 -23.30 11.70
CA ARG A 202 1.32 -22.67 13.01
C ARG A 202 1.50 -21.16 12.94
N ASP A 203 2.51 -20.67 12.22
CA ASP A 203 2.79 -19.23 12.10
C ASP A 203 1.83 -18.56 11.13
N ILE A 204 1.47 -19.23 10.03
CA ILE A 204 0.41 -18.78 9.13
C ILE A 204 -0.94 -18.69 9.85
N HIS A 205 -1.30 -19.71 10.64
CA HIS A 205 -2.54 -19.67 11.44
C HIS A 205 -2.55 -18.49 12.42
N LEU A 206 -1.47 -18.31 13.18
CA LEU A 206 -1.34 -17.18 14.11
C LEU A 206 -1.44 -15.82 13.39
N LEU A 207 -0.80 -15.68 12.23
CA LEU A 207 -0.90 -14.47 11.41
C LEU A 207 -2.34 -14.21 10.97
N GLN A 208 -3.03 -15.23 10.45
CA GLN A 208 -4.40 -15.10 9.94
C GLN A 208 -5.38 -14.69 11.05
N GLU A 209 -5.34 -15.36 12.20
CA GLU A 209 -6.21 -15.07 13.35
C GLU A 209 -5.97 -13.67 13.93
N SER A 210 -4.70 -13.25 14.01
CA SER A 210 -4.35 -11.99 14.67
C SER A 210 -4.46 -10.75 13.78
N SER A 211 -4.29 -10.91 12.46
CA SER A 211 -3.99 -9.78 11.58
C SER A 211 -4.85 -9.71 10.32
N THR A 212 -5.69 -10.71 10.02
CA THR A 212 -6.61 -10.63 8.88
C THR A 212 -7.77 -9.69 9.21
N PRO A 213 -8.03 -8.65 8.41
CA PRO A 213 -9.16 -7.76 8.64
C PRO A 213 -10.49 -8.52 8.51
N GLN A 214 -11.37 -8.37 9.50
CA GLN A 214 -12.67 -9.06 9.54
C GLN A 214 -13.84 -8.19 9.06
N VAL A 215 -13.59 -6.89 8.83
CA VAL A 215 -14.60 -5.93 8.38
C VAL A 215 -13.99 -4.98 7.35
N MET A 216 -14.81 -4.53 6.40
CA MET A 216 -14.46 -3.43 5.51
C MET A 216 -14.74 -2.10 6.21
N PRO A 217 -13.73 -1.24 6.41
CA PRO A 217 -13.97 0.09 6.94
C PRO A 217 -14.72 0.98 5.93
N GLU A 218 -15.58 1.85 6.44
CA GLU A 218 -16.23 2.89 5.64
C GLU A 218 -15.53 4.23 5.81
N ALA A 219 -15.31 4.96 4.71
CA ALA A 219 -14.83 6.33 4.77
C ALA A 219 -15.98 7.28 5.14
N SER A 220 -15.70 8.31 5.94
CA SER A 220 -16.70 9.29 6.33
C SER A 220 -17.25 10.09 5.13
N LEU A 221 -18.53 9.89 4.82
CA LEU A 221 -19.21 10.64 3.73
C LEU A 221 -19.13 12.15 3.93
N ARG A 222 -19.23 12.63 5.18
CA ARG A 222 -19.08 14.05 5.52
C ARG A 222 -17.69 14.57 5.13
N ARG A 223 -16.64 13.81 5.44
CA ARG A 223 -15.24 14.16 5.10
C ARG A 223 -15.03 14.18 3.58
N VAL A 224 -15.55 13.18 2.87
CA VAL A 224 -15.49 13.11 1.40
C VAL A 224 -16.20 14.31 0.76
N LEU A 225 -17.41 14.65 1.23
CA LEU A 225 -18.21 15.75 0.71
C LEU A 225 -17.56 17.11 0.99
N LEU A 226 -17.09 17.34 2.22
CA LEU A 226 -16.42 18.59 2.59
C LEU A 226 -15.16 18.83 1.75
N ALA A 227 -14.37 17.78 1.49
CA ALA A 227 -13.17 17.88 0.66
C ALA A 227 -13.46 18.30 -0.78
N ARG A 228 -14.62 17.91 -1.34
CA ARG A 228 -15.06 18.36 -2.67
C ARG A 228 -15.50 19.82 -2.67
N ILE A 229 -16.29 20.22 -1.67
CA ILE A 229 -16.89 21.56 -1.59
C ILE A 229 -15.85 22.63 -1.24
N SER A 230 -14.84 22.31 -0.42
CA SER A 230 -13.84 23.30 0.02
C SER A 230 -12.85 23.68 -1.08
N ARG A 231 -12.62 22.82 -2.07
CA ARG A 231 -11.59 23.03 -3.10
C ARG A 231 -11.81 24.25 -4.01
N PRO A 232 -13.03 24.52 -4.55
CA PRO A 232 -13.31 25.75 -5.28
C PRO A 232 -13.06 27.02 -4.45
N LEU A 233 -13.40 26.98 -3.16
CA LEU A 233 -13.24 28.11 -2.23
C LEU A 233 -11.75 28.39 -1.96
N ILE A 234 -10.95 27.36 -1.69
CA ILE A 234 -9.50 27.47 -1.43
C ILE A 234 -8.74 27.92 -2.68
N ASN A 235 -9.10 27.40 -3.87
CA ASN A 235 -8.46 27.83 -5.12
C ASN A 235 -8.79 29.28 -5.47
N LYS A 236 -10.00 29.76 -5.11
CA LYS A 236 -10.40 31.15 -5.32
C LYS A 236 -9.66 32.10 -4.38
N THR A 237 -9.49 31.73 -3.11
CA THR A 237 -8.71 32.53 -2.15
C THR A 237 -7.21 32.53 -2.45
N LYS A 238 -6.61 31.41 -2.88
CA LYS A 238 -5.20 31.37 -3.33
C LYS A 238 -4.95 32.21 -4.59
N LYS A 239 -5.89 32.25 -5.53
CA LYS A 239 -5.80 33.18 -6.67
C LYS A 239 -5.90 34.63 -6.21
N MET A 240 -6.80 34.96 -5.29
CA MET A 240 -6.93 36.33 -4.77
C MET A 240 -5.69 36.80 -4.00
N SER A 241 -5.08 35.95 -3.16
CA SER A 241 -3.87 36.32 -2.41
C SER A 241 -2.64 36.56 -3.29
N ILE A 242 -2.61 36.00 -4.50
CA ILE A 242 -1.54 36.25 -5.49
C ILE A 242 -1.74 37.59 -6.20
N PHE A 243 -2.98 38.06 -6.33
CA PHE A 243 -3.28 39.39 -6.91
C PHE A 243 -3.10 40.55 -5.92
N ASP A 244 -3.08 40.28 -4.61
CA ASP A 244 -2.86 41.29 -3.57
C ASP A 244 -1.37 41.48 -3.19
N LEU A 245 -0.44 40.84 -3.92
CA LEU A 245 1.02 40.95 -3.74
C LEU A 245 1.75 41.48 -5.00
N ALA A 246 1.02 42.12 -5.92
CA ALA A 246 1.58 42.80 -7.10
C ALA A 246 1.48 44.32 -6.99
#